data_AF-A0A328AE02-F1
#
_entry.id   AF-A0A328AE02-F1
#
_cell.length_a   1.000
_cell.length_b   1.000
_cell.length_c   1.000
_cell.angle_alpha   90.00
_cell.angle_beta   90.00
_cell.angle_gamma   90.00
#
_symmetry.space_group_name_H-M   'P 1'
#
loop_
_entity.id
_entity.type
_entity.pdbx_description
1 polymer ?
#
loop_
_entity_poly.entity_id
_entity_poly.type
_entity_poly.pdbx_seq_one_letter_code
_entity_poly.pdbx_strand_id
1 'polypeptide(L)'
;MTPAPEAATSDRPAAADADAALVERVHRLQDEVRGLAHEHVHRFEEALRALARLATDLAEGGEAYPPGVREIARRASEECDGWALSVAAIAGRFP
;
A
#
# COMPACT_ATOMS: atom_id res chain seq x y z
N MET A 1 -15.10 -69.80 3.05
CA MET A 1 -15.09 -68.74 4.09
C MET A 1 -13.71 -68.11 4.09
N THR A 2 -13.52 -67.09 3.24
CA THR A 2 -12.46 -66.06 3.32
C THR A 2 -13.08 -64.81 2.66
N PRO A 3 -13.05 -63.63 3.30
CA PRO A 3 -13.87 -62.49 2.90
C PRO A 3 -13.26 -61.68 1.73
N ALA A 4 -14.12 -60.87 1.12
CA ALA A 4 -13.87 -59.97 0.00
C ALA A 4 -12.78 -58.91 0.27
N PRO A 5 -12.16 -58.33 -0.78
CA PRO A 5 -11.21 -57.24 -0.61
C PRO A 5 -11.94 -56.01 -0.06
N GLU A 6 -11.67 -55.66 1.19
CA GLU A 6 -12.16 -54.44 1.81
C GLU A 6 -11.59 -53.23 1.07
N ALA A 7 -12.49 -52.33 0.71
CA ALA A 7 -12.24 -51.16 -0.09
C ALA A 7 -11.03 -50.38 0.43
N ALA A 8 -10.08 -50.13 -0.46
CA ALA A 8 -9.11 -49.06 -0.28
C ALA A 8 -9.92 -47.75 -0.18
N THR A 9 -10.23 -47.36 1.05
CA THR A 9 -10.84 -46.06 1.34
C THR A 9 -9.85 -45.01 0.86
N SER A 10 -10.26 -44.33 -0.21
CA SER A 10 -9.54 -43.26 -0.84
C SER A 10 -9.61 -42.04 0.07
N ASP A 11 -8.71 -41.95 1.04
CA ASP A 11 -8.51 -40.77 1.92
C ASP A 11 -7.67 -39.65 1.23
N ARG A 12 -7.28 -39.88 -0.03
CA ARG A 12 -6.43 -38.97 -0.81
C ARG A 12 -7.09 -37.68 -1.35
N PRO A 13 -8.42 -37.53 -1.51
CA PRO A 13 -8.99 -36.29 -2.03
C PRO A 13 -9.12 -35.19 -0.95
N ALA A 14 -9.45 -35.53 0.30
CA ALA A 14 -9.74 -34.54 1.34
C ALA A 14 -8.53 -33.70 1.76
N ALA A 15 -7.32 -34.29 1.79
CA ALA A 15 -6.10 -33.55 2.09
C ALA A 15 -5.69 -32.60 0.95
N ALA A 16 -5.87 -33.03 -0.31
CA ALA A 16 -5.60 -32.18 -1.47
C ALA A 16 -6.56 -30.98 -1.55
N ASP A 17 -7.83 -31.18 -1.18
CA ASP A 17 -8.82 -30.11 -1.11
C ASP A 17 -8.51 -29.10 0.01
N ALA A 18 -8.00 -29.58 1.15
CA ALA A 18 -7.57 -28.73 2.26
C ALA A 18 -6.34 -27.87 1.89
N ASP A 19 -5.36 -28.46 1.19
CA ASP A 19 -4.19 -27.73 0.69
C ASP A 19 -4.59 -26.69 -0.36
N ALA A 20 -5.51 -27.02 -1.27
CA ALA A 20 -6.04 -26.07 -2.25
C ALA A 20 -6.77 -24.89 -1.57
N ALA A 21 -7.57 -25.16 -0.53
CA ALA A 21 -8.26 -24.12 0.23
C ALA A 21 -7.29 -23.21 1.01
N LEU A 22 -6.18 -23.78 1.52
CA LEU A 22 -5.13 -22.99 2.17
C LEU A 22 -4.42 -22.08 1.17
N VAL A 23 -4.06 -22.59 -0.01
CA VAL A 23 -3.43 -21.82 -1.08
C VAL A 23 -4.33 -20.66 -1.52
N GLU A 24 -5.61 -20.92 -1.75
CA GLU A 24 -6.61 -19.90 -2.10
C GLU A 24 -6.72 -18.81 -1.02
N ARG A 25 -6.70 -19.21 0.26
CA ARG A 25 -6.70 -18.27 1.38
C ARG A 25 -5.44 -17.40 1.41
N VAL A 26 -4.27 -17.99 1.17
CA VAL A 26 -3.01 -17.25 1.12
C VAL A 26 -3.03 -16.23 -0.01
N HIS A 27 -3.51 -16.60 -1.20
CA HIS A 27 -3.62 -15.67 -2.33
C HIS A 27 -4.51 -14.47 -2.00
N ARG A 28 -5.70 -14.71 -1.43
CA ARG A 28 -6.60 -13.64 -1.01
C ARG A 28 -5.97 -12.70 0.02
N LEU A 29 -5.29 -13.24 1.04
CA LEU A 29 -4.60 -12.42 2.04
C LEU A 29 -3.47 -11.59 1.41
N GLN A 30 -2.74 -12.15 0.44
CA GLN A 30 -1.71 -11.40 -0.28
C GLN A 30 -2.32 -10.25 -1.09
N ASP A 31 -3.46 -10.48 -1.74
CA ASP A 31 -4.16 -9.43 -2.49
C ASP A 31 -4.70 -8.33 -1.57
N GLU A 32 -5.25 -8.70 -0.41
CA GLU A 32 -5.67 -7.73 0.62
C GLU A 32 -4.49 -6.88 1.11
N VAL A 33 -3.34 -7.51 1.39
CA VAL A 33 -2.12 -6.81 1.81
C VAL A 33 -1.62 -5.86 0.73
N ARG A 34 -1.62 -6.28 -0.55
CA ARG A 34 -1.24 -5.42 -1.67
C ARG A 34 -2.17 -4.22 -1.80
N GLY A 35 -3.48 -4.43 -1.69
CA GLY A 35 -4.49 -3.36 -1.72
C GLY A 35 -4.27 -2.33 -0.61
N LEU A 36 -4.06 -2.80 0.63
CA LEU A 36 -3.78 -1.92 1.77
C LEU A 36 -2.48 -1.12 1.58
N ALA A 37 -1.42 -1.76 1.08
CA ALA A 37 -0.16 -1.08 0.81
C ALA A 37 -0.33 0.02 -0.24
N HIS A 38 -1.09 -0.23 -1.31
CA HIS A 38 -1.37 0.76 -2.34
C HIS A 38 -2.14 1.96 -1.78
N GLU A 39 -3.16 1.70 -0.96
CA GLU A 39 -3.93 2.76 -0.29
C GLU A 39 -3.05 3.62 0.63
N HIS A 40 -2.14 2.99 1.38
CA HIS A 40 -1.19 3.71 2.24
C HIS A 40 -0.23 4.60 1.44
N VAL A 41 0.25 4.13 0.28
CA VAL A 41 1.09 4.92 -0.62
C VAL A 41 0.31 6.11 -1.20
N HIS A 42 -0.95 5.91 -1.57
CA HIS A 42 -1.79 7.03 -2.03
C HIS A 42 -2.05 8.07 -0.94
N ARG A 43 -2.34 7.64 0.30
CA ARG A 43 -2.47 8.58 1.43
C ARG A 43 -1.18 9.37 1.68
N PHE A 44 -0.02 8.74 1.49
CA PHE A 44 1.27 9.42 1.61
C PHE A 44 1.44 10.47 0.51
N GLU A 45 1.09 10.15 -0.74
CA GLU A 45 1.08 11.13 -1.85
C GLU A 45 0.17 12.33 -1.54
N GLU A 46 -1.05 12.08 -1.06
CA GLU A 46 -2.00 13.13 -0.67
C GLU A 46 -1.45 14.01 0.46
N ALA A 47 -0.78 13.40 1.45
CA ALA A 47 -0.16 14.11 2.55
C ALA A 47 0.99 15.02 2.07
N LEU A 48 1.81 14.56 1.12
CA LEU A 48 2.86 15.38 0.50
C LEU A 48 2.27 16.60 -0.19
N ARG A 49 1.21 16.42 -0.98
CA ARG A 49 0.51 17.52 -1.65
C ARG A 49 -0.13 18.48 -0.65
N ALA A 50 -0.68 17.97 0.45
CA ALA A 50 -1.26 18.80 1.52
C ALA A 50 -0.18 19.63 2.24
N LEU A 51 0.97 19.03 2.51
CA LEU A 51 2.11 19.72 3.10
C LEU A 51 2.65 20.79 2.15
N ALA A 52 2.75 20.51 0.85
CA ALA A 52 3.19 21.50 -0.14
C ALA A 52 2.28 22.74 -0.17
N ARG A 53 0.96 22.54 -0.12
CA ARG A 53 -0.01 23.64 -0.02
C ARG A 53 0.17 24.46 1.26
N LEU A 54 0.22 23.80 2.42
CA LEU A 54 0.43 24.49 3.70
C LEU A 54 1.76 25.27 3.70
N ALA A 55 2.82 24.67 3.16
CA ALA A 55 4.12 25.31 3.08
C ALA A 55 4.11 26.53 2.15
N THR A 56 3.32 26.49 1.07
CA THR A 56 3.08 27.65 0.21
C THR A 56 2.37 28.78 0.98
N ASP A 57 1.29 28.46 1.71
CA ASP A 57 0.56 29.46 2.52
C ASP A 57 1.48 30.14 3.56
N LEU A 58 2.36 29.37 4.21
CA LEU A 58 3.33 29.89 5.17
C LEU A 58 4.41 30.76 4.50
N ALA A 59 4.91 30.35 3.33
CA ALA A 59 5.92 31.11 2.59
C ALA A 59 5.36 32.46 2.10
N GLU A 60 4.09 32.47 1.67
CA GLU A 60 3.40 33.65 1.12
C GLU A 60 2.78 34.55 2.19
N GLY A 61 2.66 34.09 3.45
CA GLY A 61 2.04 34.84 4.54
C GLY A 61 2.76 36.11 5.01
N GLY A 62 3.84 36.53 4.33
CA GLY A 62 4.52 37.81 4.57
C GLY A 62 5.02 37.96 6.01
N GLU A 63 4.83 39.15 6.60
CA GLU A 63 5.33 39.44 7.96
C GLU A 63 4.54 38.73 9.09
N ALA A 64 3.50 37.95 8.77
CA ALA A 64 2.82 37.11 9.76
C ALA A 64 3.70 35.95 10.28
N TYR A 65 4.70 35.55 9.49
CA TYR A 65 5.61 34.45 9.82
C TYR A 65 7.07 34.91 9.80
N PRO A 66 7.93 34.43 10.72
CA PRO A 66 9.35 34.78 10.72
C PRO A 66 10.06 34.39 9.41
N PRO A 67 11.06 35.16 8.95
CA PRO A 67 11.73 34.92 7.67
C PRO A 67 12.35 33.52 7.56
N GLY A 68 12.91 32.98 8.66
CA GLY A 68 13.45 31.62 8.68
C GLY A 68 12.39 30.53 8.48
N VAL A 69 11.17 30.74 8.99
CA VAL A 69 10.04 29.81 8.79
C VAL A 69 9.59 29.84 7.33
N ARG A 70 9.48 31.03 6.74
CA ARG A 70 9.09 31.21 5.33
C ARG A 70 10.08 30.55 4.37
N GLU A 71 11.38 30.66 4.63
CA GLU A 71 12.38 30.03 3.78
C GLU A 71 12.34 28.49 3.87
N ILE A 72 12.14 27.94 5.08
CA ILE A 72 11.92 26.49 5.23
C ILE A 72 10.66 26.07 4.48
N ALA A 73 9.58 26.84 4.59
CA ALA A 73 8.32 26.55 3.94
C ALA A 73 8.43 26.60 2.40
N ARG A 74 9.12 27.60 1.85
CA ARG A 74 9.39 27.69 0.40
C ARG A 74 10.16 26.48 -0.13
N ARG A 75 11.19 26.04 0.60
CA ARG A 75 11.94 24.83 0.25
C ARG A 75 11.07 23.57 0.38
N ALA A 76 10.26 23.51 1.42
CA ALA A 76 9.38 22.37 1.66
C ALA A 76 8.30 22.23 0.59
N SER A 77 7.72 23.33 0.08
CA SER A 77 6.73 23.26 -1.00
C SER A 77 7.34 22.71 -2.28
N GLU A 78 8.50 23.24 -2.70
CA GLU A 78 9.24 22.77 -3.88
C GLU A 78 9.61 21.27 -3.78
N GLU A 79 10.14 20.84 -2.63
CA GLU A 79 10.53 19.44 -2.40
C GLU A 79 9.32 18.49 -2.32
N CYS A 80 8.26 18.88 -1.60
CA CYS A 80 7.09 18.03 -1.42
C CYS A 80 6.34 17.79 -2.73
N ASP A 81 6.27 18.78 -3.62
CA ASP A 81 5.70 18.60 -4.96
C ASP A 81 6.52 17.60 -5.79
N GLY A 82 7.86 17.73 -5.75
CA GLY A 82 8.77 16.79 -6.41
C GLY A 82 8.64 15.36 -5.88
N TRP A 83 8.51 15.19 -4.56
CA TRP A 83 8.29 13.89 -3.93
C TRP A 83 6.92 13.31 -4.28
N ALA A 84 5.85 14.12 -4.29
CA ALA A 84 4.51 13.64 -4.65
C ALA A 84 4.46 13.10 -6.09
N LEU A 85 5.09 13.81 -7.04
CA LEU A 85 5.22 13.34 -8.42
C LEU A 85 6.03 12.04 -8.51
N SER A 86 7.12 11.94 -7.75
CA SER A 86 7.97 10.76 -7.73
C SER A 86 7.24 9.54 -7.16
N VAL A 87 6.50 9.73 -6.06
CA VAL A 87 5.67 8.69 -5.44
C VAL A 87 4.58 8.23 -6.40
N ALA A 88 3.84 9.16 -7.02
CA ALA A 88 2.80 8.81 -7.99
C ALA A 88 3.36 8.00 -9.18
N ALA A 89 4.52 8.38 -9.69
CA ALA A 89 5.18 7.69 -10.79
C ALA A 89 5.66 6.27 -10.41
N ILE A 90 6.11 6.07 -9.17
CA ILE A 90 6.51 4.74 -8.66
C ILE A 90 5.27 3.88 -8.38
N ALA A 91 4.26 4.46 -7.71
CA ALA A 91 3.02 3.77 -7.34
C ALA A 91 2.26 3.28 -8.57
N GLY A 92 2.21 4.07 -9.65
CA GLY A 92 1.57 3.67 -10.91
C GLY A 92 2.28 2.52 -11.66
N ARG A 93 3.46 2.09 -11.21
CA ARG A 93 4.21 0.95 -11.77
C ARG A 93 4.13 -0.31 -10.90
N PHE A 94 3.50 -0.22 -9.73
CA PHE A 94 3.34 -1.34 -8.82
C PHE A 94 2.16 -2.21 -9.30
N PRO A 95 2.32 -3.54 -9.46
CA PRO A 95 1.24 -4.44 -9.84
C PRO A 95 0.22 -4.65 -8.71
#